data_AF-A0A6M0B294-F1
#
_entry.id   AF-A0A6M0B294-F1
#
_cell.length_a   1.000
_cell.length_b   1.000
_cell.length_c   1.000
_cell.angle_alpha   90.00
_cell.angle_beta   90.00
_cell.angle_gamma   90.00
#
_symmetry.space_group_name_H-M   'P 1'
#
loop_
_entity.id
_entity.type
_entity.pdbx_description
1 polymer ?
#
loop_
_entity_poly.entity_id
_entity_poly.type
_entity_poly.pdbx_seq_one_letter_code
_entity_poly.pdbx_strand_id
1 'polypeptide(L)'
;MQKILSWAILASVITLPVLPVSAEQPLFLAYPPREHKTTAEKIFLIGTAAPTSEVLVNGKPIPRSQSGNFAPSFPLQLGENRFTLRYLNQEIQVTVTRLSTEPQLPQGLGFAKDSLTPAADIARLPGEQICFGAIASPRARVSVTLGNQRISLLPQSQDVQLPSNFAVLTGQNQPTPRAAINNYQGCAEISQAGNFGNPVFQLNLNGERVSQRGTGTVEILSPNRLEVIEVIEEAGVARTGPSTNYSRLTPLPKGTRAAVTGKQGDWLRLDYGAWIRQKETKVISGATPPKSIIRSITSRQVPGATEILFPLEIPVPVSVQQSDKTFTLTLHNLTAQTDTIFLNDDPVIKRLDWYQVTPDRVQYNFRLKSEQQWGYDLRYEGTTLILSLRHPPNLSSRGILGLSTQRLAGIKILLDPGHGGAETGASGPNGYPEKDVNLVVSKLLQKELVQRGATVYMTRETDKDVSLRDRMDMIHELEPTIALSIHYNALPDYGDAINTAGIGMFWYHTQAHDLSVFLHNYLVQKLRRPSYGVFWNNLALTRPHKAPSVLLELGFMINPVEFEWISNPREQRQLANAIADGITEWIATVE
;
A
#
# COMPACT_ATOMS: atom_id res chain seq x y z
N MET A 1 45.12 -72.71 59.81
CA MET A 1 45.89 -72.87 58.56
C MET A 1 44.96 -72.60 57.37
N GLN A 2 45.42 -71.75 56.46
CA GLN A 2 45.09 -71.64 55.03
C GLN A 2 43.64 -71.36 54.54
N LYS A 3 43.47 -70.07 54.18
CA LYS A 3 42.81 -69.49 53.01
C LYS A 3 42.55 -70.45 51.82
N ILE A 4 41.37 -70.35 51.21
CA ILE A 4 41.21 -70.25 49.74
C ILE A 4 40.14 -69.19 49.43
N LEU A 5 40.59 -68.13 48.75
CA LEU A 5 39.80 -67.08 48.11
C LEU A 5 39.51 -67.54 46.67
N SER A 6 38.29 -67.37 46.15
CA SER A 6 38.01 -67.47 44.71
C SER A 6 37.07 -66.33 44.31
N TRP A 7 37.56 -65.50 43.41
CA TRP A 7 36.95 -64.24 42.97
C TRP A 7 35.89 -64.50 41.89
N ALA A 8 34.72 -63.90 42.05
CA ALA A 8 33.74 -63.75 40.99
C ALA A 8 34.09 -62.50 40.16
N ILE A 9 34.31 -62.68 38.85
CA ILE A 9 34.49 -61.58 37.90
C ILE A 9 33.10 -61.06 37.53
N LEU A 10 32.74 -59.87 38.02
CA LEU A 10 31.64 -59.09 37.46
C LEU A 10 32.15 -58.33 36.24
N ALA A 11 31.69 -58.73 35.05
CA ALA A 11 31.86 -57.94 33.83
C ALA A 11 30.88 -56.76 33.87
N SER A 12 31.38 -55.57 34.19
CA SER A 12 30.65 -54.31 34.07
C SER A 12 30.54 -53.92 32.58
N VAL A 13 29.36 -54.12 32.00
CA VAL A 13 29.00 -53.57 30.69
C VAL A 13 28.83 -52.06 30.83
N ILE A 14 29.81 -51.30 30.34
CA ILE A 14 29.69 -49.84 30.19
C ILE A 14 28.77 -49.59 29.00
N THR A 15 27.49 -49.33 29.25
CA THR A 15 26.60 -48.73 28.26
C THR A 15 26.97 -47.27 28.10
N LEU A 16 27.70 -46.93 27.03
CA LEU A 16 27.89 -45.55 26.60
C LEU A 16 26.52 -44.94 26.27
N PRO A 17 26.18 -43.74 26.77
CA PRO A 17 24.97 -43.06 26.35
C PRO A 17 25.14 -42.66 24.88
N VAL A 18 24.29 -43.22 24.02
CA VAL A 18 24.13 -42.74 22.65
C VAL A 18 23.54 -41.34 22.76
N LEU A 19 24.36 -40.32 22.55
CA LEU A 19 23.88 -38.95 22.37
C LEU A 19 22.88 -38.97 21.20
N PRO A 20 21.71 -38.33 21.33
CA PRO A 20 20.80 -38.24 20.19
C PRO A 20 21.53 -37.52 19.07
N VAL A 21 21.73 -38.22 17.95
CA VAL A 21 22.12 -37.59 16.69
C VAL A 21 21.01 -36.59 16.39
N SER A 22 21.30 -35.30 16.58
CA SER A 22 20.40 -34.23 16.16
C SER A 22 20.10 -34.48 14.69
N ALA A 23 18.85 -34.77 14.35
CA ALA A 23 18.45 -35.00 12.98
C ALA A 23 18.94 -33.80 12.15
N GLU A 24 19.88 -34.04 11.22
CA GLU A 24 20.42 -32.98 10.37
C GLU A 24 19.26 -32.31 9.65
N GLN A 25 19.21 -30.97 9.67
CA GLN A 25 18.19 -30.22 8.95
C GLN A 25 18.21 -30.63 7.47
N PRO A 26 17.10 -31.19 6.95
CA PRO A 26 17.04 -31.63 5.57
C PRO A 26 17.11 -30.44 4.61
N LEU A 27 17.44 -30.73 3.36
CA LEU A 27 17.30 -29.77 2.28
C LEU A 27 15.84 -29.36 2.18
N PHE A 28 15.59 -28.07 2.36
CA PHE A 28 14.27 -27.47 2.27
C PHE A 28 14.33 -26.24 1.36
N LEU A 29 13.32 -26.10 0.53
CA LEU A 29 13.11 -24.94 -0.33
C LEU A 29 11.81 -24.27 0.08
N ALA A 30 11.90 -23.07 0.63
CA ALA A 30 10.77 -22.24 1.00
C ALA A 30 10.15 -21.55 -0.22
N TYR A 31 10.99 -21.09 -1.14
CA TYR A 31 10.58 -20.37 -2.34
C TYR A 31 11.56 -20.57 -3.48
N PRO A 32 11.11 -20.63 -4.75
CA PRO A 32 9.71 -20.60 -5.18
C PRO A 32 9.02 -21.95 -4.97
N PRO A 33 7.68 -22.01 -5.09
CA PRO A 33 6.98 -23.29 -5.19
C PRO A 33 7.49 -24.11 -6.39
N ARG A 34 7.28 -25.43 -6.37
CA ARG A 34 7.81 -26.37 -7.37
C ARG A 34 7.52 -25.97 -8.82
N GLU A 35 6.34 -25.42 -9.05
CA GLU A 35 5.90 -24.90 -10.34
C GLU A 35 5.54 -23.42 -10.15
N HIS A 36 6.44 -22.53 -10.57
CA HIS A 36 6.29 -21.09 -10.41
C HIS A 36 6.19 -20.38 -11.76
N LYS A 37 5.36 -19.33 -11.82
CA LYS A 37 5.22 -18.49 -13.02
C LYS A 37 5.52 -17.06 -12.65
N THR A 38 6.35 -16.40 -13.45
CA THR A 38 6.75 -15.02 -13.21
C THR A 38 6.96 -14.28 -14.52
N THR A 39 6.91 -12.96 -14.50
CA THR A 39 7.37 -12.12 -15.62
C THR A 39 8.78 -11.56 -15.38
N ALA A 40 9.33 -11.77 -14.19
CA ALA A 40 10.66 -11.31 -13.81
C ALA A 40 11.74 -11.98 -14.66
N GLU A 41 12.83 -11.26 -14.91
CA GLU A 41 13.99 -11.77 -15.64
C GLU A 41 14.93 -12.61 -14.80
N LYS A 42 14.67 -12.73 -13.50
CA LYS A 42 15.41 -13.56 -12.55
C LYS A 42 14.48 -14.03 -11.44
N ILE A 43 14.96 -14.98 -10.64
CA ILE A 43 14.27 -15.53 -9.48
C ILE A 43 15.29 -15.89 -8.40
N PHE A 44 14.96 -15.66 -7.13
CA PHE A 44 15.75 -16.19 -6.01
C PHE A 44 15.23 -17.55 -5.55
N LEU A 45 16.14 -18.42 -5.11
CA LEU A 45 15.83 -19.69 -4.47
C LEU A 45 16.10 -19.55 -2.97
N ILE A 46 15.05 -19.47 -2.15
CA ILE A 46 15.14 -19.30 -0.70
C ILE A 46 14.94 -20.65 -0.02
N GLY A 47 15.89 -21.07 0.80
CA GLY A 47 15.83 -22.36 1.47
C GLY A 47 16.90 -22.54 2.52
N THR A 48 16.93 -23.74 3.10
CA THR A 48 17.91 -24.10 4.13
C THR A 48 18.31 -25.57 4.01
N ALA A 49 19.43 -25.91 4.63
CA ALA A 49 19.91 -27.28 4.86
C ALA A 49 20.85 -27.23 6.07
N ALA A 50 21.32 -28.36 6.60
CA ALA A 50 22.38 -28.30 7.61
C ALA A 50 23.69 -27.69 7.03
N PRO A 51 24.47 -26.92 7.82
CA PRO A 51 25.68 -26.23 7.34
C PRO A 51 26.87 -27.18 7.11
N THR A 52 26.71 -28.49 7.35
CA THR A 52 27.77 -29.51 7.34
C THR A 52 28.28 -29.89 5.93
N SER A 53 27.55 -29.53 4.87
CA SER A 53 27.94 -29.82 3.48
C SER A 53 27.44 -28.74 2.51
N GLU A 54 27.86 -28.79 1.26
CA GLU A 54 27.45 -27.82 0.24
C GLU A 54 26.03 -28.08 -0.25
N VAL A 55 25.32 -27.00 -0.58
CA VAL A 55 24.10 -27.06 -1.41
C VAL A 55 24.51 -26.69 -2.82
N LEU A 56 24.15 -27.53 -3.79
CA LEU A 56 24.41 -27.30 -5.20
C LEU A 56 23.11 -26.92 -5.92
N VAL A 57 23.16 -25.92 -6.80
CA VAL A 57 22.08 -25.60 -7.75
C VAL A 57 22.60 -25.84 -9.15
N ASN A 58 21.96 -26.74 -9.91
CA ASN A 58 22.41 -27.15 -11.24
C ASN A 58 23.89 -27.58 -11.26
N GLY A 59 24.33 -28.27 -10.20
CA GLY A 59 25.69 -28.78 -10.04
C GLY A 59 26.72 -27.75 -9.55
N LYS A 60 26.32 -26.51 -9.26
CA LYS A 60 27.23 -25.45 -8.75
C LYS A 60 26.95 -25.12 -7.29
N PRO A 61 27.97 -25.00 -6.43
CA PRO A 61 27.77 -24.61 -5.03
C PRO A 61 27.21 -23.19 -4.93
N ILE A 62 26.35 -22.95 -3.93
CA ILE A 62 25.74 -21.65 -3.66
C ILE A 62 26.17 -21.09 -2.30
N PRO A 63 26.20 -19.75 -2.13
CA PRO A 63 26.50 -19.13 -0.84
C PRO A 63 25.39 -19.40 0.19
N ARG A 64 25.80 -19.56 1.46
CA ARG A 64 24.92 -19.87 2.59
C ARG A 64 25.33 -19.07 3.83
N SER A 65 24.38 -18.82 4.73
CA SER A 65 24.64 -18.24 6.05
C SER A 65 25.27 -19.25 7.01
N GLN A 66 25.65 -18.82 8.21
CA GLN A 66 26.26 -19.70 9.22
C GLN A 66 25.34 -20.82 9.67
N SER A 67 24.03 -20.56 9.74
CA SER A 67 23.01 -21.57 10.06
C SER A 67 22.57 -22.38 8.84
N GLY A 68 23.18 -22.15 7.67
CA GLY A 68 22.91 -22.93 6.46
C GLY A 68 21.77 -22.41 5.57
N ASN A 69 21.25 -21.21 5.83
CA ASN A 69 20.20 -20.60 5.00
C ASN A 69 20.77 -20.04 3.70
N PHE A 70 19.98 -20.00 2.63
CA PHE A 70 20.40 -19.48 1.32
C PHE A 70 19.26 -18.75 0.60
N ALA A 71 19.62 -17.80 -0.27
CA ALA A 71 18.69 -17.04 -1.12
C ALA A 71 19.28 -16.56 -2.48
N PRO A 72 20.14 -17.34 -3.19
CA PRO A 72 20.77 -16.88 -4.43
C PRO A 72 19.76 -16.59 -5.54
N SER A 73 20.04 -15.57 -6.35
CA SER A 73 19.25 -15.20 -7.53
C SER A 73 19.85 -15.76 -8.83
N PHE A 74 18.98 -16.20 -9.74
CA PHE A 74 19.35 -16.76 -11.04
C PHE A 74 18.57 -16.10 -12.18
N PRO A 75 19.21 -15.79 -13.32
CA PRO A 75 18.51 -15.26 -14.48
C PRO A 75 17.55 -16.30 -15.09
N LEU A 76 16.48 -15.82 -15.71
CA LEU A 76 15.44 -16.59 -16.37
C LEU A 76 15.38 -16.26 -17.86
N GLN A 77 15.39 -17.30 -18.69
CA GLN A 77 15.01 -17.21 -20.11
C GLN A 77 13.48 -17.22 -20.24
N LEU A 78 12.93 -16.67 -21.33
CA LEU A 78 11.51 -16.82 -21.64
C LEU A 78 11.14 -18.31 -21.76
N GLY A 79 9.99 -18.70 -21.19
CA GLY A 79 9.58 -20.11 -21.12
C GLY A 79 10.09 -20.83 -19.86
N GLU A 80 10.23 -22.15 -19.94
CA GLU A 80 10.59 -23.00 -18.80
C GLU A 80 12.08 -22.89 -18.43
N ASN A 81 12.36 -22.71 -17.15
CA ASN A 81 13.70 -22.76 -16.54
C ASN A 81 13.68 -23.81 -15.44
N ARG A 82 14.62 -24.77 -15.47
CA ARG A 82 14.68 -25.87 -14.51
C ARG A 82 15.85 -25.71 -13.55
N PHE A 83 15.58 -25.88 -12.27
CA PHE A 83 16.57 -25.85 -11.20
C PHE A 83 16.56 -27.19 -10.44
N THR A 84 17.74 -27.76 -10.25
CA THR A 84 17.96 -28.95 -9.43
C THR A 84 18.83 -28.56 -8.24
N LEU A 85 18.26 -28.57 -7.05
CA LEU A 85 18.96 -28.37 -5.79
C LEU A 85 19.40 -29.71 -5.23
N ARG A 86 20.66 -29.84 -4.82
CA ARG A 86 21.21 -31.05 -4.19
C ARG A 86 21.93 -30.74 -2.90
N TYR A 87 21.77 -31.61 -1.92
CA TYR A 87 22.50 -31.59 -0.65
C TYR A 87 22.63 -33.04 -0.18
N LEU A 88 23.87 -33.54 -0.10
CA LEU A 88 24.13 -34.97 0.12
C LEU A 88 23.32 -35.84 -0.87
N ASN A 89 22.49 -36.74 -0.36
CA ASN A 89 21.63 -37.63 -1.15
C ASN A 89 20.23 -37.04 -1.44
N GLN A 90 19.97 -35.80 -1.02
CA GLN A 90 18.68 -35.13 -1.19
C GLN A 90 18.67 -34.31 -2.47
N GLU A 91 17.54 -34.32 -3.18
CA GLU A 91 17.33 -33.55 -4.40
C GLU A 91 15.94 -32.90 -4.39
N ILE A 92 15.88 -31.63 -4.80
CA ILE A 92 14.64 -30.89 -5.07
C ILE A 92 14.71 -30.35 -6.50
N GLN A 93 13.67 -30.62 -7.29
CA GLN A 93 13.52 -30.06 -8.63
C GLN A 93 12.43 -28.98 -8.64
N VAL A 94 12.71 -27.90 -9.37
CA VAL A 94 11.84 -26.72 -9.49
C VAL A 94 11.78 -26.30 -10.95
N THR A 95 10.59 -25.99 -11.43
CA THR A 95 10.36 -25.39 -12.74
C THR A 95 9.83 -23.97 -12.54
N VAL A 96 10.53 -23.00 -13.12
CA VAL A 96 10.10 -21.59 -13.15
C VAL A 96 9.84 -21.19 -14.59
N THR A 97 8.59 -20.85 -14.91
CA THR A 97 8.20 -20.40 -16.25
C THR A 97 8.17 -18.89 -16.31
N ARG A 98 9.05 -18.28 -17.10
CA ARG A 98 9.02 -16.85 -17.37
C ARG A 98 8.04 -16.55 -18.50
N LEU A 99 7.01 -15.75 -18.20
CA LEU A 99 5.99 -15.30 -19.13
C LEU A 99 6.43 -14.00 -19.83
N SER A 100 6.12 -13.88 -21.11
CA SER A 100 6.30 -12.62 -21.83
C SER A 100 5.26 -11.59 -21.39
N THR A 101 5.69 -10.33 -21.27
CA THR A 101 4.77 -9.18 -21.08
C THR A 101 4.49 -8.44 -22.39
N GLU A 102 5.05 -8.93 -23.50
CA GLU A 102 4.83 -8.36 -24.81
C GLU A 102 3.51 -8.87 -25.40
N PRO A 103 2.68 -7.98 -25.98
CA PRO A 103 1.47 -8.38 -26.68
C PRO A 103 1.79 -9.33 -27.84
N GLN A 104 0.99 -10.39 -28.01
CA GLN A 104 1.14 -11.29 -29.14
C GLN A 104 0.62 -10.60 -30.42
N LEU A 105 1.52 -10.36 -31.37
CA LEU A 105 1.14 -9.83 -32.68
C LEU A 105 0.26 -10.82 -33.45
N PRO A 106 -0.71 -10.33 -34.25
CA PRO A 106 -1.57 -11.20 -35.05
C PRO A 106 -0.75 -11.97 -36.09
N GLN A 107 -1.09 -13.25 -36.31
CA GLN A 107 -0.57 -14.01 -37.44
C GLN A 107 -1.27 -13.54 -38.72
N GLY A 108 -0.59 -12.74 -39.53
CA GLY A 108 -1.14 -12.16 -40.76
C GLY A 108 -1.80 -10.80 -40.56
N LEU A 109 -2.82 -10.52 -41.38
CA LEU A 109 -3.52 -9.23 -41.39
C LEU A 109 -4.56 -9.17 -40.27
N GLY A 110 -4.35 -8.31 -39.27
CA GLY A 110 -5.34 -8.17 -38.19
C GLY A 110 -4.89 -7.26 -37.06
N PHE A 111 -5.69 -7.29 -35.98
CA PHE A 111 -5.38 -6.64 -34.71
C PHE A 111 -4.89 -7.68 -33.70
N ALA A 112 -3.97 -7.27 -32.82
CA ALA A 112 -3.58 -8.12 -31.70
C ALA A 112 -4.76 -8.32 -30.76
N LYS A 113 -4.82 -9.50 -30.12
CA LYS A 113 -5.86 -9.84 -29.17
C LYS A 113 -5.90 -8.82 -28.02
N ASP A 114 -7.10 -8.39 -27.64
CA ASP A 114 -7.37 -7.47 -26.52
C ASP A 114 -6.63 -6.11 -26.60
N SER A 115 -6.26 -5.67 -27.81
CA SER A 115 -5.47 -4.45 -28.04
C SER A 115 -6.26 -3.20 -28.40
N LEU A 116 -7.56 -3.33 -28.70
CA LEU A 116 -8.42 -2.23 -29.11
C LEU A 116 -8.88 -1.42 -27.89
N THR A 117 -8.72 -0.09 -27.92
CA THR A 117 -9.16 0.81 -26.84
C THR A 117 -10.15 1.86 -27.36
N PRO A 118 -11.19 2.24 -26.59
CA PRO A 118 -11.41 1.91 -25.18
C PRO A 118 -11.83 0.45 -24.96
N ALA A 119 -11.21 -0.19 -23.96
CA ALA A 119 -11.46 -1.61 -23.62
C ALA A 119 -12.70 -1.80 -22.74
N ALA A 120 -13.15 -0.74 -22.06
CA ALA A 120 -14.34 -0.67 -21.23
C ALA A 120 -15.25 0.47 -21.73
N ASP A 121 -16.53 0.41 -21.38
CA ASP A 121 -17.48 1.48 -21.72
C ASP A 121 -17.03 2.82 -21.14
N ILE A 122 -17.10 3.88 -21.94
CA ILE A 122 -16.76 5.23 -21.52
C ILE A 122 -17.90 6.20 -21.76
N ALA A 123 -18.03 7.17 -20.86
CA ALA A 123 -18.82 8.37 -21.07
C ALA A 123 -17.97 9.62 -20.84
N ARG A 124 -18.11 10.63 -21.69
CA ARG A 124 -17.36 11.91 -21.63
C ARG A 124 -18.28 13.10 -21.84
N LEU A 125 -17.86 14.28 -21.40
CA LEU A 125 -18.59 15.51 -21.72
C LEU A 125 -18.34 15.92 -23.19
N PRO A 126 -19.26 16.70 -23.80
CA PRO A 126 -19.04 17.24 -25.13
C PRO A 126 -17.74 18.03 -25.24
N GLY A 127 -16.98 17.80 -26.32
CA GLY A 127 -15.72 18.49 -26.59
C GLY A 127 -14.51 17.93 -25.84
N GLU A 128 -14.67 16.92 -24.97
CA GLU A 128 -13.52 16.21 -24.43
C GLU A 128 -12.90 15.27 -25.46
N GLN A 129 -11.57 15.14 -25.41
CA GLN A 129 -10.86 14.21 -26.26
C GLN A 129 -11.15 12.76 -25.88
N ILE A 130 -11.43 11.97 -26.91
CA ILE A 130 -11.59 10.52 -26.84
C ILE A 130 -10.51 9.88 -27.69
N CYS A 131 -9.62 9.16 -27.02
CA CYS A 131 -8.50 8.51 -27.66
C CYS A 131 -8.77 7.02 -27.90
N PHE A 132 -8.38 6.57 -29.07
CA PHE A 132 -8.48 5.19 -29.52
C PHE A 132 -7.09 4.64 -29.79
N GLY A 133 -6.92 3.36 -29.51
CA GLY A 133 -5.67 2.64 -29.67
C GLY A 133 -5.89 1.26 -30.26
N ALA A 134 -4.90 0.77 -30.98
CA ALA A 134 -4.89 -0.58 -31.53
C ALA A 134 -3.46 -1.06 -31.73
N ILE A 135 -3.19 -2.34 -31.45
CA ILE A 135 -1.97 -3.00 -31.93
C ILE A 135 -2.33 -3.79 -33.19
N ALA A 136 -1.62 -3.55 -34.28
CA ALA A 136 -2.00 -4.00 -35.61
C ALA A 136 -0.81 -4.54 -36.41
N SER A 137 -1.07 -5.17 -37.55
CA SER A 137 0.00 -5.60 -38.47
C SER A 137 0.90 -4.40 -38.88
N PRO A 138 2.24 -4.57 -38.93
CA PRO A 138 3.16 -3.50 -39.30
C PRO A 138 2.84 -2.88 -40.66
N ARG A 139 3.09 -1.56 -40.80
CA ARG A 139 2.86 -0.77 -42.03
C ARG A 139 1.40 -0.69 -42.51
N ALA A 140 0.44 -1.20 -41.74
CA ALA A 140 -0.97 -1.04 -42.04
C ALA A 140 -1.41 0.43 -41.87
N ARG A 141 -2.45 0.82 -42.62
CA ARG A 141 -3.24 2.02 -42.35
C ARG A 141 -4.39 1.63 -41.43
N VAL A 142 -4.48 2.28 -40.28
CA VAL A 142 -5.49 1.98 -39.26
C VAL A 142 -6.40 3.19 -39.08
N SER A 143 -7.69 2.95 -39.00
CA SER A 143 -8.69 3.97 -38.68
C SER A 143 -9.78 3.40 -37.81
N VAL A 144 -10.47 4.24 -37.05
CA VAL A 144 -11.64 3.88 -36.27
C VAL A 144 -12.83 4.73 -36.70
N THR A 145 -14.01 4.12 -36.81
CA THR A 145 -15.26 4.81 -37.09
C THR A 145 -16.11 4.84 -35.84
N LEU A 146 -16.59 6.02 -35.45
CA LEU A 146 -17.51 6.24 -34.36
C LEU A 146 -18.64 7.17 -34.84
N GLY A 147 -19.87 6.66 -34.88
CA GLY A 147 -20.97 7.32 -35.59
C GLY A 147 -20.61 7.58 -37.05
N ASN A 148 -20.69 8.85 -37.48
CA ASN A 148 -20.34 9.28 -38.84
C ASN A 148 -18.88 9.75 -38.97
N GLN A 149 -18.11 9.77 -37.89
CA GLN A 149 -16.73 10.24 -37.90
C GLN A 149 -15.77 9.08 -38.15
N ARG A 150 -14.81 9.30 -39.05
CA ARG A 150 -13.67 8.40 -39.28
C ARG A 150 -12.40 9.07 -38.78
N ILE A 151 -11.72 8.38 -37.87
CA ILE A 151 -10.54 8.90 -37.15
C ILE A 151 -9.35 8.06 -37.58
N SER A 152 -8.27 8.72 -38.03
CA SER A 152 -7.03 8.05 -38.43
C SER A 152 -6.20 7.71 -37.18
N LEU A 153 -5.71 6.48 -37.08
CA LEU A 153 -4.78 6.08 -36.02
C LEU A 153 -3.36 6.02 -36.62
N LEU A 154 -2.44 6.75 -36.02
CA LEU A 154 -1.07 6.89 -36.50
C LEU A 154 -0.12 5.97 -35.71
N PRO A 155 0.90 5.38 -36.37
CA PRO A 155 1.87 4.53 -35.70
C PRO A 155 2.67 5.33 -34.66
N GLN A 156 2.87 4.76 -33.49
CA GLN A 156 3.64 5.35 -32.41
C GLN A 156 5.11 4.90 -32.52
N SER A 157 6.03 5.86 -32.58
CA SER A 157 7.45 5.62 -32.87
C SER A 157 8.30 5.27 -31.64
N GLN A 158 7.77 5.50 -30.44
CA GLN A 158 8.45 5.22 -29.17
C GLN A 158 7.44 4.68 -28.17
N ASP A 159 7.74 3.52 -27.59
CA ASP A 159 7.04 2.99 -26.44
C ASP A 159 8.04 2.86 -25.30
N VAL A 160 7.74 3.49 -24.17
CA VAL A 160 8.58 3.46 -22.97
C VAL A 160 7.79 2.74 -21.91
N GLN A 161 8.37 1.66 -21.40
CA GLN A 161 7.78 0.97 -20.26
C GLN A 161 8.31 1.58 -18.97
N LEU A 162 7.38 2.03 -18.13
CA LEU A 162 7.70 2.35 -16.74
C LEU A 162 7.71 1.06 -15.90
N PRO A 163 8.70 0.89 -15.00
CA PRO A 163 8.64 -0.13 -13.97
C PRO A 163 7.41 0.02 -13.06
N SER A 164 7.10 -1.02 -12.30
CA SER A 164 6.08 -0.96 -11.25
C SER A 164 6.40 0.14 -10.21
N ASN A 165 5.39 0.67 -9.52
CA ASN A 165 5.58 1.61 -8.41
C ASN A 165 6.53 1.08 -7.33
N PHE A 166 6.57 -0.26 -7.15
CA PHE A 166 7.48 -0.91 -6.21
C PHE A 166 8.94 -0.92 -6.65
N ALA A 167 9.28 -0.53 -7.88
CA ALA A 167 10.66 -0.55 -8.36
C ALA A 167 11.58 0.43 -7.60
N VAL A 168 11.01 1.43 -6.90
CA VAL A 168 11.78 2.27 -5.96
C VAL A 168 12.40 1.46 -4.82
N LEU A 169 11.75 0.35 -4.42
CA LEU A 169 12.20 -0.55 -3.37
C LEU A 169 13.46 -1.35 -3.75
N THR A 170 13.79 -1.41 -5.04
CA THR A 170 14.98 -2.10 -5.56
C THR A 170 15.94 -1.16 -6.29
N GLY A 171 15.67 0.15 -6.33
CA GLY A 171 16.46 1.13 -7.08
C GLY A 171 16.35 1.02 -8.60
N GLN A 172 15.37 0.27 -9.12
CA GLN A 172 15.20 -0.01 -10.56
C GLN A 172 14.07 0.81 -11.19
N ASN A 173 13.94 2.08 -10.82
CA ASN A 173 12.82 2.95 -11.22
C ASN A 173 13.02 3.69 -12.56
N GLN A 174 14.02 3.28 -13.36
CA GLN A 174 14.32 3.93 -14.63
C GLN A 174 13.44 3.38 -15.77
N PRO A 175 12.97 4.24 -16.69
CA PRO A 175 12.22 3.81 -17.86
C PRO A 175 13.07 2.88 -18.75
N THR A 176 12.45 1.83 -19.26
CA THR A 176 13.08 0.94 -20.26
C THR A 176 12.46 1.17 -21.63
N PRO A 177 13.26 1.53 -22.66
CA PRO A 177 12.78 1.61 -24.03
C PRO A 177 12.28 0.24 -24.48
N ARG A 178 11.10 0.19 -25.11
CA ARG A 178 10.62 -1.00 -25.82
C ARG A 178 10.87 -0.83 -27.31
N ALA A 179 11.08 -1.96 -27.99
CA ALA A 179 10.97 -1.98 -29.44
C ALA A 179 9.58 -1.45 -29.83
N ALA A 180 9.49 -0.67 -30.91
CA ALA A 180 8.21 -0.13 -31.37
C ALA A 180 7.25 -1.28 -31.68
N ILE A 181 6.38 -1.59 -30.73
CA ILE A 181 5.21 -2.43 -30.96
C ILE A 181 4.37 -1.64 -31.97
N ASN A 182 3.80 -2.31 -32.97
CA ASN A 182 2.96 -1.70 -34.02
C ASN A 182 1.64 -1.15 -33.45
N ASN A 183 1.77 -0.19 -32.54
CA ASN A 183 0.75 0.48 -31.78
C ASN A 183 0.34 1.73 -32.56
N TYR A 184 -0.97 1.88 -32.75
CA TYR A 184 -1.58 2.95 -33.49
C TYR A 184 -2.52 3.70 -32.58
N GLN A 185 -2.41 5.02 -32.54
CA GLN A 185 -3.24 5.86 -31.69
C GLN A 185 -3.77 7.09 -32.44
N GLY A 186 -4.90 7.59 -32.00
CA GLY A 186 -5.53 8.81 -32.50
C GLY A 186 -6.69 9.21 -31.60
N CYS A 187 -6.96 10.50 -31.52
CA CYS A 187 -8.03 11.04 -30.69
C CYS A 187 -8.98 11.88 -31.52
N ALA A 188 -10.21 12.03 -31.05
CA ALA A 188 -11.20 12.93 -31.62
C ALA A 188 -12.04 13.58 -30.52
N GLU A 189 -12.62 14.74 -30.84
CA GLU A 189 -13.58 15.43 -30.00
C GLU A 189 -14.97 15.29 -30.61
N ILE A 190 -15.95 14.98 -29.76
CA ILE A 190 -17.35 14.89 -30.17
C ILE A 190 -18.15 15.90 -29.36
N SER A 191 -18.74 16.88 -30.05
CA SER A 191 -19.50 17.97 -29.42
C SER A 191 -20.99 17.64 -29.24
N GLN A 192 -21.49 16.59 -29.88
CA GLN A 192 -22.90 16.21 -29.81
C GLN A 192 -23.11 15.12 -28.76
N ALA A 193 -23.98 15.39 -27.78
CA ALA A 193 -24.41 14.40 -26.81
C ALA A 193 -25.17 13.24 -27.49
N GLY A 194 -24.94 12.01 -27.03
CA GLY A 194 -25.55 10.82 -27.58
C GLY A 194 -24.76 9.55 -27.28
N ASN A 195 -25.41 8.41 -27.49
CA ASN A 195 -24.76 7.10 -27.42
C ASN A 195 -24.27 6.70 -28.81
N PHE A 196 -22.96 6.52 -28.97
CA PHE A 196 -22.32 6.16 -30.23
C PHE A 196 -21.99 4.66 -30.34
N GLY A 197 -22.30 3.88 -29.30
CA GLY A 197 -22.09 2.45 -29.26
C GLY A 197 -20.61 2.07 -29.38
N ASN A 198 -20.34 0.87 -29.87
CA ASN A 198 -18.97 0.40 -30.05
C ASN A 198 -18.32 0.99 -31.31
N PRO A 199 -17.10 1.54 -31.21
CA PRO A 199 -16.32 1.96 -32.36
C PRO A 199 -15.99 0.77 -33.27
N VAL A 200 -15.85 1.02 -34.57
CA VAL A 200 -15.47 0.00 -35.57
C VAL A 200 -14.08 0.32 -36.09
N PHE A 201 -13.11 -0.53 -35.77
CA PHE A 201 -11.73 -0.43 -36.22
C PHE A 201 -11.59 -1.06 -37.60
N GLN A 202 -10.85 -0.38 -38.46
CA GLN A 202 -10.54 -0.82 -39.81
C GLN A 202 -9.04 -0.77 -40.03
N LEU A 203 -8.53 -1.83 -40.63
CA LEU A 203 -7.13 -2.01 -40.96
C LEU A 203 -7.02 -2.32 -42.45
N ASN A 204 -6.12 -1.63 -43.15
CA ASN A 204 -5.85 -1.81 -44.57
C ASN A 204 -4.35 -1.96 -44.83
N LEU A 205 -3.97 -3.04 -45.51
CA LEU A 205 -2.61 -3.29 -45.99
C LEU A 205 -2.70 -3.86 -47.40
N ASN A 206 -1.96 -3.26 -48.35
CA ASN A 206 -1.86 -3.72 -49.75
C ASN A 206 -3.22 -3.96 -50.46
N GLY A 207 -4.28 -3.24 -50.07
CA GLY A 207 -5.61 -3.37 -50.68
C GLY A 207 -6.56 -4.33 -49.95
N GLU A 208 -6.04 -5.19 -49.07
CA GLU A 208 -6.85 -6.04 -48.19
C GLU A 208 -7.35 -5.26 -46.99
N ARG A 209 -8.56 -5.57 -46.51
CA ARG A 209 -9.22 -4.86 -45.41
C ARG A 209 -9.76 -5.82 -44.37
N VAL A 210 -9.45 -5.52 -43.11
CA VAL A 210 -10.04 -6.18 -41.93
C VAL A 210 -10.82 -5.15 -41.12
N SER A 211 -11.95 -5.57 -40.57
CA SER A 211 -12.79 -4.74 -39.70
C SER A 211 -13.06 -5.48 -38.40
N GLN A 212 -12.92 -4.81 -37.26
CA GLN A 212 -13.18 -5.37 -35.94
C GLN A 212 -13.93 -4.35 -35.08
N ARG A 213 -15.00 -4.79 -34.43
CA ARG A 213 -15.73 -3.95 -33.46
C ARG A 213 -14.93 -3.89 -32.16
N GLY A 214 -14.78 -2.70 -31.59
CA GLY A 214 -14.19 -2.50 -30.27
C GLY A 214 -15.09 -3.05 -29.16
N THR A 215 -14.54 -3.26 -27.96
CA THR A 215 -15.28 -3.85 -26.84
C THR A 215 -15.99 -2.80 -25.98
N GLY A 216 -15.39 -1.65 -25.73
CA GLY A 216 -16.02 -0.55 -25.01
C GLY A 216 -16.93 0.29 -25.89
N THR A 217 -18.11 0.64 -25.38
CA THR A 217 -18.99 1.64 -25.97
C THR A 217 -18.52 3.05 -25.66
N VAL A 218 -18.95 4.02 -26.49
CA VAL A 218 -18.69 5.44 -26.27
C VAL A 218 -20.00 6.21 -26.18
N GLU A 219 -20.16 6.94 -25.08
CA GLU A 219 -21.25 7.87 -24.83
C GLU A 219 -20.72 9.30 -24.65
N ILE A 220 -21.43 10.27 -25.21
CA ILE A 220 -21.23 11.68 -24.92
C ILE A 220 -22.41 12.15 -24.06
N LEU A 221 -22.11 12.51 -22.81
CA LEU A 221 -23.08 12.94 -21.81
C LEU A 221 -23.74 14.25 -22.23
N SER A 222 -24.99 14.44 -21.81
CA SER A 222 -25.69 15.72 -21.96
C SER A 222 -25.36 16.63 -20.77
N PRO A 223 -24.73 17.80 -20.98
CA PRO A 223 -24.33 18.69 -19.88
C PRO A 223 -25.53 19.24 -19.10
N ASN A 224 -26.72 19.24 -19.70
CA ASN A 224 -27.96 19.71 -19.08
C ASN A 224 -28.70 18.60 -18.31
N ARG A 225 -28.20 17.35 -18.35
CA ARG A 225 -28.83 16.18 -17.72
C ARG A 225 -27.77 15.26 -17.11
N LEU A 226 -26.89 15.83 -16.30
CA LEU A 226 -25.89 15.04 -15.57
C LEU A 226 -26.55 14.26 -14.44
N GLU A 227 -26.17 12.99 -14.33
CA GLU A 227 -26.53 12.15 -13.20
C GLU A 227 -25.89 12.73 -11.92
N VAL A 228 -26.63 12.76 -10.82
CA VAL A 228 -26.12 13.18 -9.51
C VAL A 228 -26.07 11.95 -8.61
N ILE A 229 -24.97 11.80 -7.91
CA ILE A 229 -24.77 10.71 -6.96
C ILE A 229 -24.64 11.23 -5.53
N GLU A 230 -24.85 10.35 -4.57
CA GLU A 230 -24.51 10.52 -3.16
C GLU A 230 -23.56 9.38 -2.74
N VAL A 231 -22.48 9.71 -2.04
CA VAL A 231 -21.56 8.73 -1.45
C VAL A 231 -22.26 7.99 -0.30
N ILE A 232 -22.23 6.65 -0.30
CA ILE A 232 -22.93 5.83 0.71
C ILE A 232 -21.99 5.16 1.72
N GLU A 233 -20.71 5.05 1.39
CA GLU A 233 -19.67 4.56 2.30
C GLU A 233 -19.26 5.66 3.30
N GLU A 234 -18.93 5.28 4.53
CA GLU A 234 -18.44 6.23 5.56
C GLU A 234 -17.23 7.04 5.06
N ALA A 235 -16.36 6.39 4.27
CA ALA A 235 -15.19 7.00 3.63
C ALA A 235 -15.08 6.54 2.16
N GLY A 236 -15.76 7.26 1.25
CA GLY A 236 -15.76 6.98 -0.19
C GLY A 236 -14.39 7.15 -0.83
N VAL A 237 -13.94 6.14 -1.59
CA VAL A 237 -12.57 6.07 -2.11
C VAL A 237 -12.43 6.84 -3.43
N ALA A 238 -12.12 8.13 -3.32
CA ALA A 238 -11.79 8.96 -4.47
C ALA A 238 -10.37 8.69 -5.01
N ARG A 239 -10.18 8.82 -6.33
CA ARG A 239 -8.92 8.57 -7.05
C ARG A 239 -8.66 9.56 -8.18
N THR A 240 -7.41 9.64 -8.62
CA THR A 240 -7.01 10.47 -9.77
C THR A 240 -7.42 9.90 -11.13
N GLY A 241 -7.90 8.65 -11.19
CA GLY A 241 -8.30 8.01 -12.44
C GLY A 241 -9.14 6.74 -12.23
N PRO A 242 -9.69 6.17 -13.32
CA PRO A 242 -10.71 5.11 -13.31
C PRO A 242 -10.14 3.69 -13.13
N SER A 243 -9.33 3.47 -12.09
CA SER A 243 -8.87 2.14 -11.69
C SER A 243 -8.19 2.16 -10.32
N THR A 244 -7.89 0.98 -9.79
CA THR A 244 -7.12 0.85 -8.54
C THR A 244 -5.65 1.22 -8.68
N ASN A 245 -5.13 1.36 -9.91
CA ASN A 245 -3.74 1.75 -10.18
C ASN A 245 -3.51 3.26 -10.01
N TYR A 246 -4.57 4.06 -10.00
CA TYR A 246 -4.49 5.49 -9.79
C TYR A 246 -4.42 5.85 -8.31
N SER A 247 -3.69 6.91 -8.00
CA SER A 247 -3.50 7.42 -6.64
C SER A 247 -4.83 7.70 -5.95
N ARG A 248 -4.90 7.37 -4.66
CA ARG A 248 -6.03 7.76 -3.80
C ARG A 248 -5.96 9.25 -3.50
N LEU A 249 -7.14 9.85 -3.35
CA LEU A 249 -7.34 11.23 -2.90
C LEU A 249 -7.96 11.22 -1.50
N THR A 250 -8.23 12.41 -0.95
CA THR A 250 -8.99 12.56 0.30
C THR A 250 -10.30 11.76 0.20
N PRO A 251 -10.57 10.84 1.15
CA PRO A 251 -11.83 10.12 1.17
C PRO A 251 -13.01 11.10 1.26
N LEU A 252 -14.07 10.81 0.50
CA LEU A 252 -15.28 11.61 0.53
C LEU A 252 -16.18 11.13 1.68
N PRO A 253 -16.56 12.00 2.62
CA PRO A 253 -17.47 11.61 3.69
C PRO A 253 -18.82 11.14 3.13
N LYS A 254 -19.45 10.19 3.83
CA LYS A 254 -20.81 9.76 3.51
C LYS A 254 -21.76 10.94 3.39
N GLY A 255 -22.65 10.87 2.41
CA GLY A 255 -23.60 11.94 2.11
C GLY A 255 -23.07 12.98 1.12
N THR A 256 -21.76 13.04 0.81
CA THR A 256 -21.21 13.90 -0.25
C THR A 256 -21.97 13.68 -1.56
N ARG A 257 -22.42 14.78 -2.18
CA ARG A 257 -23.08 14.76 -3.49
C ARG A 257 -22.20 15.37 -4.57
N ALA A 258 -22.24 14.80 -5.76
CA ALA A 258 -21.51 15.30 -6.92
C ALA A 258 -22.24 14.92 -8.21
N ALA A 259 -22.10 15.75 -9.25
CA ALA A 259 -22.53 15.39 -10.60
C ALA A 259 -21.50 14.46 -11.27
N VAL A 260 -21.98 13.50 -12.06
CA VAL A 260 -21.15 12.58 -12.84
C VAL A 260 -20.84 13.23 -14.18
N THR A 261 -19.57 13.58 -14.38
CA THR A 261 -19.05 14.20 -15.61
C THR A 261 -18.38 13.20 -16.53
N GLY A 262 -18.27 11.93 -16.15
CA GLY A 262 -17.70 10.89 -17.00
C GLY A 262 -17.85 9.50 -16.40
N LYS A 263 -17.72 8.48 -17.24
CA LYS A 263 -17.74 7.07 -16.83
C LYS A 263 -16.62 6.30 -17.51
N GLN A 264 -16.09 5.27 -16.86
CA GLN A 264 -15.17 4.31 -17.47
C GLN A 264 -15.26 2.97 -16.74
N GLY A 265 -15.94 1.99 -17.36
CA GLY A 265 -16.40 0.78 -16.67
C GLY A 265 -17.19 1.16 -15.40
N ASP A 266 -16.86 0.53 -14.28
CA ASP A 266 -17.53 0.77 -12.98
C ASP A 266 -17.08 2.05 -12.25
N TRP A 267 -16.38 2.96 -12.92
CA TRP A 267 -15.87 4.20 -12.31
C TRP A 267 -16.62 5.42 -12.82
N LEU A 268 -16.99 6.30 -11.90
CA LEU A 268 -17.65 7.57 -12.15
C LEU A 268 -16.66 8.71 -11.92
N ARG A 269 -16.50 9.61 -12.89
CA ARG A 269 -15.79 10.88 -12.69
C ARG A 269 -16.77 11.90 -12.14
N LEU A 270 -16.40 12.51 -11.03
CA LEU A 270 -17.17 13.54 -10.35
C LEU A 270 -16.82 14.93 -10.91
N ASP A 271 -17.70 15.91 -10.72
CA ASP A 271 -17.55 17.29 -11.21
C ASP A 271 -16.30 18.03 -10.70
N TYR A 272 -15.76 17.65 -9.54
CA TYR A 272 -14.47 18.15 -9.05
C TYR A 272 -13.23 17.40 -9.63
N GLY A 273 -13.45 16.43 -10.52
CA GLY A 273 -12.41 15.78 -11.33
C GLY A 273 -11.95 14.39 -10.85
N ALA A 274 -12.24 14.00 -9.60
CA ALA A 274 -11.85 12.68 -9.09
C ALA A 274 -12.77 11.55 -9.59
N TRP A 275 -12.30 10.33 -9.42
CA TRP A 275 -13.01 9.11 -9.77
C TRP A 275 -13.37 8.30 -8.53
N ILE A 276 -14.59 7.75 -8.50
CA ILE A 276 -15.08 6.86 -7.46
C ILE A 276 -15.74 5.63 -8.09
N ARG A 277 -15.73 4.48 -7.41
CA ARG A 277 -16.45 3.30 -7.90
C ARG A 277 -17.95 3.53 -7.76
N GLN A 278 -18.72 3.17 -8.79
CA GLN A 278 -20.18 3.30 -8.79
C GLN A 278 -20.85 2.57 -7.61
N LYS A 279 -20.29 1.44 -7.17
CA LYS A 279 -20.84 0.68 -6.02
C LYS A 279 -20.72 1.42 -4.67
N GLU A 280 -19.87 2.44 -4.58
CA GLU A 280 -19.70 3.27 -3.37
C GLU A 280 -20.64 4.47 -3.36
N THR A 281 -21.55 4.56 -4.35
CA THR A 281 -22.48 5.66 -4.52
C THR A 281 -23.91 5.16 -4.78
N LYS A 282 -24.88 6.06 -4.62
CA LYS A 282 -26.26 5.88 -5.08
C LYS A 282 -26.66 7.06 -5.97
N VAL A 283 -27.42 6.78 -7.03
CA VAL A 283 -27.97 7.84 -7.90
C VAL A 283 -29.14 8.54 -7.21
N ILE A 284 -29.20 9.87 -7.33
CA ILE A 284 -30.31 10.69 -6.84
C ILE A 284 -31.16 11.12 -8.04
N SER A 285 -32.34 10.53 -8.19
CA SER A 285 -33.25 10.85 -9.30
C SER A 285 -33.80 12.28 -9.19
N GLY A 286 -33.84 12.99 -10.32
CA GLY A 286 -34.40 14.34 -10.40
C GLY A 286 -33.56 15.44 -9.76
N ALA A 287 -32.35 15.13 -9.28
CA ALA A 287 -31.45 16.12 -8.71
C ALA A 287 -30.70 16.91 -9.80
N THR A 288 -30.46 18.19 -9.53
CA THR A 288 -29.56 19.05 -10.30
C THR A 288 -28.13 18.93 -9.77
N PRO A 289 -27.10 19.20 -10.59
CA PRO A 289 -25.71 19.26 -10.14
C PRO A 289 -25.59 20.07 -8.83
N PRO A 290 -24.96 19.51 -7.79
CA PRO A 290 -24.98 20.11 -6.47
C PRO A 290 -24.19 21.42 -6.49
N LYS A 291 -24.79 22.46 -5.93
CA LYS A 291 -24.13 23.70 -5.55
C LYS A 291 -24.59 24.03 -4.15
N SER A 292 -23.67 24.46 -3.31
CA SER A 292 -24.00 24.88 -1.95
C SER A 292 -23.52 26.30 -1.70
N ILE A 293 -24.17 26.94 -0.75
CA ILE A 293 -23.71 28.17 -0.12
C ILE A 293 -23.23 27.87 1.31
N ILE A 294 -22.26 28.65 1.78
CA ILE A 294 -21.91 28.76 3.21
C ILE A 294 -22.02 30.21 3.66
N ARG A 295 -22.56 30.46 4.86
CA ARG A 295 -22.79 31.82 5.39
C ARG A 295 -22.03 32.13 6.68
N SER A 296 -21.69 31.12 7.46
CA SER A 296 -20.96 31.27 8.71
C SER A 296 -20.24 29.98 9.08
N ILE A 297 -19.25 30.08 9.96
CA ILE A 297 -18.51 28.96 10.52
C ILE A 297 -18.43 29.17 12.03
N THR A 298 -18.55 28.08 12.78
CA THR A 298 -18.32 28.07 14.23
C THR A 298 -17.31 26.99 14.59
N SER A 299 -16.67 27.10 15.75
CA SER A 299 -15.93 25.99 16.34
C SER A 299 -16.43 25.66 17.74
N ARG A 300 -16.21 24.41 18.16
CA ARG A 300 -16.44 23.93 19.52
C ARG A 300 -15.28 23.04 19.96
N GLN A 301 -15.02 23.02 21.26
CA GLN A 301 -14.11 22.07 21.87
C GLN A 301 -14.88 20.82 22.26
N VAL A 302 -14.36 19.65 21.87
CA VAL A 302 -14.82 18.34 22.35
C VAL A 302 -13.65 17.64 23.04
N PRO A 303 -13.89 16.60 23.87
CA PRO A 303 -12.78 15.91 24.54
C PRO A 303 -11.72 15.42 23.55
N GLY A 304 -10.52 16.02 23.61
CA GLY A 304 -9.37 15.64 22.79
C GLY A 304 -9.35 16.14 21.35
N ALA A 305 -10.30 17.00 20.94
CA ALA A 305 -10.30 17.58 19.60
C ALA A 305 -11.02 18.93 19.52
N THR A 306 -10.66 19.70 18.50
CA THR A 306 -11.42 20.88 18.07
C THR A 306 -12.27 20.49 16.89
N GLU A 307 -13.57 20.77 16.96
CA GLU A 307 -14.45 20.65 15.82
C GLU A 307 -14.76 22.02 15.20
N ILE A 308 -14.59 22.12 13.90
CA ILE A 308 -15.00 23.26 13.07
C ILE A 308 -16.21 22.83 12.26
N LEU A 309 -17.28 23.59 12.38
CA LEU A 309 -18.57 23.30 11.77
C LEU A 309 -18.78 24.23 10.57
N PHE A 310 -19.04 23.64 9.41
CA PHE A 310 -19.33 24.32 8.15
C PHE A 310 -20.76 23.99 7.73
N PRO A 311 -21.78 24.75 8.16
CA PRO A 311 -23.15 24.56 7.70
C PRO A 311 -23.28 24.82 6.20
N LEU A 312 -23.76 23.82 5.47
CA LEU A 312 -23.98 23.88 4.02
C LEU A 312 -25.46 23.65 3.70
N GLU A 313 -25.89 24.00 2.50
CA GLU A 313 -27.20 23.61 1.96
C GLU A 313 -27.18 22.16 1.48
N ILE A 314 -26.05 21.72 0.91
CA ILE A 314 -25.85 20.38 0.36
C ILE A 314 -24.44 19.90 0.72
N PRO A 315 -24.25 18.63 1.13
CA PRO A 315 -22.93 18.05 1.30
C PRO A 315 -22.15 18.03 -0.03
N VAL A 316 -20.95 18.61 -0.04
CA VAL A 316 -20.12 18.74 -1.24
C VAL A 316 -18.85 17.88 -1.17
N PRO A 317 -18.14 17.69 -2.30
CA PRO A 317 -16.82 17.05 -2.30
C PRO A 317 -15.79 17.90 -1.55
N VAL A 318 -14.82 17.22 -0.91
CA VAL A 318 -13.79 17.85 -0.09
C VAL A 318 -12.40 17.40 -0.50
N SER A 319 -11.38 18.20 -0.19
CA SER A 319 -9.98 17.82 -0.34
C SER A 319 -9.16 18.39 0.82
N VAL A 320 -8.20 17.61 1.29
CA VAL A 320 -7.29 17.97 2.39
C VAL A 320 -5.85 17.99 1.89
N GLN A 321 -5.10 19.00 2.31
CA GLN A 321 -3.65 19.03 2.20
C GLN A 321 -3.03 19.32 3.58
N GLN A 322 -2.01 18.54 3.95
CA GLN A 322 -1.26 18.70 5.20
C GLN A 322 0.20 19.03 4.90
N SER A 323 0.75 20.00 5.63
CA SER A 323 2.18 20.27 5.79
C SER A 323 2.56 20.05 7.26
N ASP A 324 3.75 20.47 7.67
CA ASP A 324 4.16 20.67 9.07
C ASP A 324 3.10 21.42 9.92
N LYS A 325 2.96 22.75 9.74
CA LYS A 325 2.11 23.64 10.54
C LYS A 325 0.85 24.07 9.82
N THR A 326 0.53 23.47 8.68
CA THR A 326 -0.62 23.88 7.87
C THR A 326 -1.54 22.71 7.60
N PHE A 327 -2.83 22.92 7.82
CA PHE A 327 -3.91 22.05 7.40
C PHE A 327 -4.84 22.84 6.48
N THR A 328 -4.98 22.41 5.24
CA THR A 328 -5.83 23.06 4.25
C THR A 328 -7.02 22.16 3.95
N LEU A 329 -8.22 22.71 4.11
CA LEU A 329 -9.47 22.09 3.70
C LEU A 329 -10.06 22.86 2.52
N THR A 330 -10.30 22.16 1.41
CA THR A 330 -10.97 22.69 0.22
C THR A 330 -12.35 22.07 0.09
N LEU A 331 -13.39 22.91 -0.04
CA LEU A 331 -14.75 22.49 -0.35
C LEU A 331 -15.04 22.87 -1.80
N HIS A 332 -15.37 21.87 -2.61
CA HIS A 332 -15.73 22.04 -4.03
C HIS A 332 -17.24 22.32 -4.16
N ASN A 333 -17.68 22.79 -5.31
CA ASN A 333 -19.08 23.15 -5.58
C ASN A 333 -19.70 24.10 -4.53
N LEU A 334 -18.88 24.97 -3.94
CA LEU A 334 -19.24 25.85 -2.83
C LEU A 334 -18.99 27.32 -3.18
N THR A 335 -19.99 28.15 -2.94
CA THR A 335 -19.86 29.61 -2.97
C THR A 335 -20.00 30.18 -1.56
N ALA A 336 -19.02 30.95 -1.12
CA ALA A 336 -19.07 31.64 0.16
C ALA A 336 -19.95 32.88 0.06
N GLN A 337 -20.94 32.95 0.95
CA GLN A 337 -21.62 34.17 1.38
C GLN A 337 -21.29 34.43 2.86
N THR A 338 -20.02 34.20 3.22
CA THR A 338 -19.55 34.20 4.60
C THR A 338 -19.14 35.59 5.03
N ASP A 339 -19.93 36.21 5.92
CA ASP A 339 -19.63 37.52 6.50
C ASP A 339 -19.02 37.41 7.90
N THR A 340 -19.20 36.28 8.59
CA THR A 340 -18.76 36.11 9.99
C THR A 340 -18.32 34.68 10.26
N ILE A 341 -17.14 34.54 10.87
CA ILE A 341 -16.58 33.28 11.35
C ILE A 341 -16.31 33.43 12.84
N PHE A 342 -16.82 32.50 13.65
CA PHE A 342 -16.48 32.40 15.06
C PHE A 342 -15.50 31.24 15.27
N LEU A 343 -14.33 31.54 15.81
CA LEU A 343 -13.39 30.56 16.32
C LEU A 343 -13.12 30.87 17.79
N ASN A 344 -13.35 29.90 18.66
CA ASN A 344 -12.98 30.00 20.07
C ASN A 344 -11.44 29.99 20.24
N ASP A 345 -10.94 30.35 21.42
CA ASP A 345 -9.54 30.07 21.76
C ASP A 345 -9.30 28.57 21.64
N ASP A 346 -8.35 28.20 20.78
CA ASP A 346 -8.22 26.86 20.27
C ASP A 346 -6.87 26.24 20.62
N PRO A 347 -6.81 25.05 21.23
CA PRO A 347 -5.54 24.45 21.61
C PRO A 347 -4.67 24.01 20.41
N VAL A 348 -5.24 23.88 19.21
CA VAL A 348 -4.56 23.38 18.01
C VAL A 348 -4.36 24.48 16.96
N ILE A 349 -5.33 25.36 16.75
CA ILE A 349 -5.36 26.36 15.69
C ILE A 349 -4.72 27.65 16.18
N LYS A 350 -3.67 28.08 15.50
CA LYS A 350 -3.03 29.39 15.70
C LYS A 350 -3.74 30.48 14.90
N ARG A 351 -4.18 30.17 13.69
CA ARG A 351 -4.80 31.12 12.76
C ARG A 351 -5.65 30.38 11.72
N LEU A 352 -6.75 30.99 11.30
CA LEU A 352 -7.52 30.59 10.12
C LEU A 352 -7.45 31.70 9.07
N ASP A 353 -7.07 31.33 7.85
CA ASP A 353 -7.21 32.14 6.65
C ASP A 353 -8.17 31.44 5.69
N TRP A 354 -8.95 32.18 4.89
CA TRP A 354 -9.87 31.57 3.93
C TRP A 354 -10.00 32.40 2.64
N TYR A 355 -10.28 31.71 1.53
CA TYR A 355 -10.35 32.31 0.19
C TYR A 355 -11.40 31.60 -0.68
N GLN A 356 -12.19 32.36 -1.43
CA GLN A 356 -12.93 31.85 -2.60
C GLN A 356 -11.95 31.76 -3.77
N VAL A 357 -11.37 30.59 -4.01
CA VAL A 357 -10.28 30.38 -4.99
C VAL A 357 -10.81 30.45 -6.43
N THR A 358 -11.98 29.87 -6.65
CA THR A 358 -12.81 30.01 -7.87
C THR A 358 -14.25 30.22 -7.42
N PRO A 359 -15.17 30.67 -8.30
CA PRO A 359 -16.57 30.93 -7.91
C PRO A 359 -17.29 29.75 -7.21
N ASP A 360 -16.81 28.53 -7.43
CA ASP A 360 -17.33 27.26 -6.92
C ASP A 360 -16.36 26.52 -5.99
N ARG A 361 -15.26 27.13 -5.55
CA ARG A 361 -14.28 26.49 -4.66
C ARG A 361 -13.83 27.42 -3.55
N VAL A 362 -14.03 26.99 -2.31
CA VAL A 362 -13.58 27.71 -1.11
C VAL A 362 -12.48 26.90 -0.42
N GLN A 363 -11.44 27.59 0.02
CA GLN A 363 -10.31 27.02 0.74
C GLN A 363 -10.20 27.65 2.13
N TYR A 364 -10.03 26.81 3.14
CA TYR A 364 -9.77 27.17 4.53
C TYR A 364 -8.38 26.66 4.92
N ASN A 365 -7.51 27.57 5.34
CA ASN A 365 -6.13 27.29 5.71
C ASN A 365 -5.95 27.51 7.22
N PHE A 366 -5.76 26.43 7.95
CA PHE A 366 -5.50 26.42 9.37
C PHE A 366 -3.99 26.38 9.60
N ARG A 367 -3.43 27.43 10.19
CA ARG A 367 -2.08 27.38 10.75
C ARG A 367 -2.17 26.79 12.15
N LEU A 368 -1.41 25.74 12.40
CA LEU A 368 -1.42 24.99 13.66
C LEU A 368 -0.40 25.56 14.66
N LYS A 369 -0.66 25.36 15.95
CA LYS A 369 0.23 25.74 17.06
C LYS A 369 1.45 24.82 17.16
N SER A 370 1.29 23.53 16.84
CA SER A 370 2.35 22.51 16.86
C SER A 370 2.76 22.09 15.44
N GLU A 371 3.99 21.56 15.31
CA GLU A 371 4.49 20.86 14.11
C GLU A 371 3.93 19.44 14.02
N GLN A 372 3.72 18.79 15.16
CA GLN A 372 3.16 17.45 15.20
C GLN A 372 1.63 17.52 15.13
N GLN A 373 1.07 16.93 14.07
CA GLN A 373 -0.37 16.75 13.91
C GLN A 373 -0.77 15.38 14.47
N TRP A 374 -1.89 15.30 15.18
CA TRP A 374 -2.30 14.07 15.89
C TRP A 374 -3.46 13.32 15.23
N GLY A 375 -3.88 13.81 14.07
CA GLY A 375 -4.99 13.25 13.30
C GLY A 375 -6.07 14.28 13.03
N TYR A 376 -6.89 13.96 12.04
CA TYR A 376 -8.10 14.70 11.72
C TYR A 376 -9.24 13.75 11.38
N ASP A 377 -10.46 14.28 11.27
CA ASP A 377 -11.59 13.57 10.69
C ASP A 377 -12.53 14.52 9.93
N LEU A 378 -13.26 13.99 8.96
CA LEU A 378 -14.26 14.71 8.17
C LEU A 378 -15.55 13.90 8.12
N ARG A 379 -16.65 14.49 8.59
CA ARG A 379 -17.98 13.87 8.54
C ARG A 379 -19.08 14.89 8.31
N TYR A 380 -20.21 14.46 7.77
CA TYR A 380 -21.42 15.28 7.70
C TYR A 380 -22.37 14.94 8.85
N GLU A 381 -22.84 15.97 9.56
CA GLU A 381 -24.02 15.90 10.43
C GLU A 381 -25.16 16.68 9.76
N GLY A 382 -26.10 15.95 9.17
CA GLY A 382 -27.04 16.54 8.21
C GLY A 382 -26.28 17.09 7.00
N THR A 383 -26.35 18.40 6.78
CA THR A 383 -25.60 19.10 5.73
C THR A 383 -24.37 19.85 6.26
N THR A 384 -24.13 19.83 7.57
CA THR A 384 -22.98 20.50 8.18
C THR A 384 -21.75 19.60 8.06
N LEU A 385 -20.72 20.06 7.35
CA LEU A 385 -19.42 19.38 7.39
C LEU A 385 -18.77 19.69 8.74
N ILE A 386 -18.28 18.66 9.41
CA ILE A 386 -17.49 18.77 10.63
C ILE A 386 -16.07 18.34 10.30
N LEU A 387 -15.13 19.27 10.47
CA LEU A 387 -13.71 18.98 10.55
C LEU A 387 -13.33 18.83 12.01
N SER A 388 -12.88 17.65 12.41
CA SER A 388 -12.26 17.42 13.72
C SER A 388 -10.74 17.47 13.58
N LEU A 389 -10.07 18.33 14.34
CA LEU A 389 -8.61 18.38 14.47
C LEU A 389 -8.22 17.91 15.87
N ARG A 390 -7.45 16.83 15.96
CA ARG A 390 -7.09 16.23 17.25
C ARG A 390 -6.10 17.09 18.01
N HIS A 391 -6.34 17.20 19.32
CA HIS A 391 -5.43 17.84 20.26
C HIS A 391 -4.18 16.98 20.47
N PRO A 392 -3.04 17.58 20.82
CA PRO A 392 -1.91 16.82 21.34
C PRO A 392 -2.32 15.99 22.56
N PRO A 393 -1.72 14.79 22.76
CA PRO A 393 -1.97 14.00 23.95
C PRO A 393 -1.64 14.82 25.19
N ASN A 394 -2.45 14.72 26.24
CA ASN A 394 -2.20 15.45 27.48
C ASN A 394 -1.05 14.76 28.25
N LEU A 395 0.14 15.36 28.20
CA LEU A 395 1.35 14.87 28.86
C LEU A 395 1.52 15.39 30.30
N SER A 396 0.64 16.30 30.76
CA SER A 396 0.80 17.06 32.01
C SER A 396 0.68 16.25 33.31
N SER A 397 0.35 14.96 33.26
CA SER A 397 0.43 14.04 34.40
C SER A 397 1.84 13.48 34.66
N ARG A 398 2.86 13.90 33.90
CA ARG A 398 4.27 13.61 34.19
C ARG A 398 4.71 14.39 35.43
N GLY A 399 4.66 13.74 36.59
CA GLY A 399 5.17 14.33 37.84
C GLY A 399 6.57 14.93 37.64
N ILE A 400 6.78 16.12 38.21
CA ILE A 400 7.95 17.02 38.08
C ILE A 400 9.30 16.39 38.54
N LEU A 401 9.34 15.09 38.81
CA LEU A 401 10.51 14.37 39.27
C LEU A 401 10.87 13.29 38.25
N GLY A 402 12.01 13.46 37.57
CA GLY A 402 12.56 12.60 36.50
C GLY A 402 12.91 11.15 36.88
N LEU A 403 12.14 10.54 37.78
CA LEU A 403 12.29 9.18 38.31
C LEU A 403 11.07 8.28 38.00
N SER A 404 10.03 8.79 37.32
CA SER A 404 8.88 7.95 36.98
C SER A 404 9.21 6.96 35.86
N THR A 405 9.02 5.67 36.13
CA THR A 405 9.07 4.59 35.13
C THR A 405 7.87 4.64 34.17
N GLN A 406 6.84 5.44 34.47
CA GLN A 406 5.60 5.56 33.69
C GLN A 406 5.64 6.72 32.68
N ARG A 407 6.69 6.79 31.84
CA ARG A 407 6.88 7.90 30.89
C ARG A 407 5.83 7.99 29.77
N LEU A 408 5.07 6.92 29.56
CA LEU A 408 3.98 6.83 28.58
C LEU A 408 2.59 6.83 29.23
N ALA A 409 2.46 7.23 30.50
CA ALA A 409 1.15 7.39 31.14
C ALA A 409 0.23 8.30 30.32
N GLY A 410 -1.00 7.85 30.07
CA GLY A 410 -1.99 8.57 29.26
C GLY A 410 -1.87 8.37 27.74
N ILE A 411 -0.80 7.72 27.26
CA ILE A 411 -0.61 7.44 25.83
C ILE A 411 -1.35 6.16 25.44
N LYS A 412 -2.14 6.23 24.37
CA LYS A 412 -2.79 5.06 23.76
C LYS A 412 -2.02 4.65 22.51
N ILE A 413 -1.59 3.40 22.44
CA ILE A 413 -0.85 2.87 21.29
C ILE A 413 -1.62 1.68 20.73
N LEU A 414 -1.85 1.68 19.42
CA LEU A 414 -2.33 0.49 18.73
C LEU A 414 -1.15 -0.20 18.06
N LEU A 415 -0.97 -1.49 18.34
CA LEU A 415 -0.05 -2.36 17.63
C LEU A 415 -0.84 -3.26 16.69
N ASP A 416 -0.41 -3.32 15.44
CA ASP A 416 -1.00 -4.20 14.44
C ASP A 416 0.04 -5.27 14.05
N PRO A 417 -0.02 -6.49 14.62
CA PRO A 417 0.80 -7.58 14.13
C PRO A 417 0.32 -7.98 12.74
N GLY A 418 1.14 -7.73 11.73
CA GLY A 418 0.82 -7.99 10.32
C GLY A 418 0.37 -9.43 10.08
N HIS A 419 -0.48 -9.63 9.07
CA HIS A 419 -0.99 -10.94 8.65
C HIS A 419 -1.76 -11.70 9.76
N GLY A 420 -1.78 -13.03 9.74
CA GLY A 420 -2.48 -13.88 10.69
C GLY A 420 -3.47 -14.83 10.02
N GLY A 421 -3.79 -15.93 10.68
CA GLY A 421 -4.68 -16.95 10.14
C GLY A 421 -4.11 -17.59 8.87
N ALA A 422 -4.85 -17.52 7.78
CA ALA A 422 -4.42 -18.06 6.48
C ALA A 422 -3.34 -17.19 5.81
N GLU A 423 -3.26 -15.90 6.13
CA GLU A 423 -2.22 -15.02 5.61
C GLU A 423 -0.91 -15.25 6.38
N THR A 424 0.07 -15.91 5.74
CA THR A 424 1.37 -16.22 6.35
C THR A 424 2.32 -15.03 6.38
N GLY A 425 2.12 -14.06 5.49
CA GLY A 425 3.14 -13.08 5.13
C GLY A 425 4.32 -13.72 4.42
N ALA A 426 5.47 -13.05 4.43
CA ALA A 426 6.72 -13.61 3.94
C ALA A 426 7.10 -14.91 4.68
N SER A 427 7.92 -15.75 4.06
CA SER A 427 8.43 -16.97 4.69
C SER A 427 9.94 -16.94 4.73
N GLY A 428 10.50 -17.29 5.89
CA GLY A 428 11.94 -17.45 6.04
C GLY A 428 12.48 -18.67 5.29
N PRO A 429 13.82 -18.78 5.16
CA PRO A 429 14.53 -19.92 4.60
C PRO A 429 14.09 -21.31 5.06
N ASN A 430 13.59 -21.45 6.29
CA ASN A 430 13.10 -22.71 6.86
C ASN A 430 11.55 -22.84 6.84
N GLY A 431 10.85 -21.91 6.18
CA GLY A 431 9.39 -21.87 6.12
C GLY A 431 8.72 -21.19 7.31
N TYR A 432 9.47 -20.63 8.27
CA TYR A 432 8.91 -19.88 9.40
C TYR A 432 8.18 -18.63 8.89
N PRO A 433 6.86 -18.49 9.13
CA PRO A 433 6.07 -17.43 8.50
C PRO A 433 6.18 -16.12 9.29
N GLU A 434 6.14 -15.01 8.56
CA GLU A 434 6.22 -13.65 9.08
C GLU A 434 5.13 -13.36 10.12
N LYS A 435 3.91 -13.88 9.90
CA LYS A 435 2.78 -13.69 10.84
C LYS A 435 3.12 -14.09 12.27
N ASP A 436 3.97 -15.09 12.47
CA ASP A 436 4.33 -15.60 13.79
C ASP A 436 5.38 -14.69 14.43
N VAL A 437 6.38 -14.26 13.67
CA VAL A 437 7.38 -13.28 14.11
C VAL A 437 6.72 -11.96 14.49
N ASN A 438 5.81 -11.45 13.64
CA ASN A 438 5.05 -10.23 13.89
C ASN A 438 4.31 -10.32 15.22
N LEU A 439 3.59 -11.43 15.47
CA LEU A 439 2.86 -11.63 16.73
C LEU A 439 3.78 -11.68 17.95
N VAL A 440 4.89 -12.41 17.87
CA VAL A 440 5.86 -12.53 18.98
C VAL A 440 6.44 -11.17 19.33
N VAL A 441 6.94 -10.43 18.34
CA VAL A 441 7.57 -9.12 18.56
C VAL A 441 6.55 -8.10 19.06
N SER A 442 5.34 -8.07 18.51
CA SER A 442 4.29 -7.17 19.01
C SER A 442 3.89 -7.46 20.46
N LYS A 443 3.84 -8.73 20.90
CA LYS A 443 3.57 -9.08 22.31
C LYS A 443 4.69 -8.64 23.24
N LEU A 444 5.94 -8.81 22.81
CA LEU A 444 7.10 -8.32 23.57
C LEU A 444 7.04 -6.78 23.67
N LEU A 445 6.76 -6.10 22.56
CA LEU A 445 6.62 -4.65 22.52
C LEU A 445 5.45 -4.16 23.39
N GLN A 446 4.30 -4.83 23.34
CA GLN A 446 3.15 -4.54 24.20
C GLN A 446 3.56 -4.55 25.68
N LYS A 447 4.26 -5.60 26.11
CA LYS A 447 4.74 -5.72 27.49
C LYS A 447 5.65 -4.56 27.89
N GLU A 448 6.61 -4.21 27.03
CA GLU A 448 7.55 -3.11 27.26
C GLU A 448 6.84 -1.74 27.35
N LEU A 449 5.85 -1.50 26.49
CA LEU A 449 5.07 -0.26 26.47
C LEU A 449 4.14 -0.15 27.69
N VAL A 450 3.48 -1.24 28.09
CA VAL A 450 2.63 -1.29 29.28
C VAL A 450 3.45 -1.05 30.55
N GLN A 451 4.66 -1.61 30.64
CA GLN A 451 5.57 -1.33 31.76
C GLN A 451 5.96 0.15 31.87
N ARG A 452 5.96 0.87 30.74
CA ARG A 452 6.21 2.31 30.66
C ARG A 452 4.95 3.16 30.87
N GLY A 453 3.80 2.55 31.16
CA GLY A 453 2.54 3.22 31.48
C GLY A 453 1.59 3.46 30.30
N ALA A 454 1.93 3.01 29.09
CA ALA A 454 1.04 3.14 27.94
C ALA A 454 -0.18 2.21 28.06
N THR A 455 -1.32 2.65 27.53
CA THR A 455 -2.43 1.74 27.21
C THR A 455 -2.23 1.19 25.82
N VAL A 456 -2.08 -0.13 25.69
CA VAL A 456 -1.74 -0.77 24.41
C VAL A 456 -2.87 -1.67 23.94
N TYR A 457 -3.31 -1.46 22.70
CA TYR A 457 -4.28 -2.30 22.00
C TYR A 457 -3.58 -3.10 20.90
N MET A 458 -4.05 -4.31 20.63
CA MET A 458 -3.54 -5.15 19.53
C MET A 458 -4.69 -5.53 18.59
N THR A 459 -4.48 -5.43 17.27
CA THR A 459 -5.49 -5.88 16.28
C THR A 459 -5.71 -7.39 16.35
N ARG A 460 -4.69 -8.15 16.77
CA ARG A 460 -4.78 -9.56 17.14
C ARG A 460 -3.80 -9.91 18.25
N GLU A 461 -4.23 -10.80 19.15
CA GLU A 461 -3.40 -11.35 20.23
C GLU A 461 -3.10 -12.85 20.02
N THR A 462 -3.67 -13.45 18.99
CA THR A 462 -3.49 -14.85 18.60
C THR A 462 -3.24 -14.94 17.10
N ASP A 463 -2.95 -16.14 16.61
CA ASP A 463 -2.95 -16.41 15.17
C ASP A 463 -4.40 -16.52 14.69
N LYS A 464 -4.93 -15.42 14.14
CA LYS A 464 -6.27 -15.32 13.58
C LYS A 464 -6.27 -14.38 12.39
N ASP A 465 -7.19 -14.60 11.45
CA ASP A 465 -7.45 -13.65 10.38
C ASP A 465 -8.09 -12.38 10.94
N VAL A 466 -7.60 -11.22 10.50
CA VAL A 466 -8.22 -9.91 10.73
C VAL A 466 -8.13 -9.12 9.44
N SER A 467 -9.28 -8.72 8.90
CA SER A 467 -9.31 -8.05 7.60
C SER A 467 -8.65 -6.67 7.69
N LEU A 468 -8.13 -6.16 6.56
CA LEU A 468 -7.59 -4.80 6.50
C LEU A 468 -8.62 -3.74 6.91
N ARG A 469 -9.92 -3.98 6.63
CA ARG A 469 -11.01 -3.08 7.03
C ARG A 469 -11.13 -3.03 8.55
N ASP A 470 -11.24 -4.19 9.21
CA ASP A 470 -11.40 -4.25 10.66
C ASP A 470 -10.22 -3.61 11.40
N ARG A 471 -8.99 -3.80 10.88
CA ARG A 471 -7.78 -3.15 11.44
C ARG A 471 -7.86 -1.62 11.35
N MET A 472 -8.30 -1.09 10.21
CA MET A 472 -8.49 0.36 10.03
C MET A 472 -9.63 0.89 10.92
N ASP A 473 -10.73 0.13 11.03
CA ASP A 473 -11.89 0.49 11.84
C ASP A 473 -11.51 0.55 13.33
N MET A 474 -10.67 -0.37 13.83
CA MET A 474 -10.11 -0.29 15.18
C MET A 474 -9.32 1.00 15.41
N ILE A 475 -8.50 1.46 14.44
CA ILE A 475 -7.77 2.73 14.55
C ILE A 475 -8.76 3.90 14.56
N HIS A 476 -9.81 3.83 13.74
CA HIS A 476 -10.82 4.88 13.66
C HIS A 476 -11.67 5.01 14.93
N GLU A 477 -11.97 3.89 15.60
CA GLU A 477 -12.78 3.84 16.82
C GLU A 477 -11.96 4.17 18.08
N LEU A 478 -10.74 3.63 18.19
CA LEU A 478 -9.89 3.83 19.37
C LEU A 478 -9.23 5.21 19.40
N GLU A 479 -9.03 5.81 18.22
CA GLU A 479 -8.28 7.05 18.01
C GLU A 479 -6.98 7.06 18.84
N PRO A 480 -6.07 6.07 18.63
CA PRO A 480 -4.85 5.97 19.44
C PRO A 480 -3.96 7.21 19.22
N THR A 481 -3.04 7.47 20.16
CA THR A 481 -2.02 8.51 20.01
C THR A 481 -1.14 8.22 18.79
N ILE A 482 -0.76 6.96 18.60
CA ILE A 482 -0.08 6.44 17.41
C ILE A 482 -0.54 5.00 17.11
N ALA A 483 -0.53 4.62 15.84
CA ALA A 483 -0.76 3.25 15.38
C ALA A 483 0.48 2.71 14.65
N LEU A 484 0.95 1.52 15.03
CA LEU A 484 2.16 0.92 14.50
C LEU A 484 1.85 -0.48 13.96
N SER A 485 2.02 -0.69 12.66
CA SER A 485 1.90 -2.00 12.02
C SER A 485 3.27 -2.65 11.92
N ILE A 486 3.40 -3.87 12.47
CA ILE A 486 4.67 -4.58 12.66
C ILE A 486 4.80 -5.65 11.59
N HIS A 487 5.84 -5.53 10.76
CA HIS A 487 6.12 -6.39 9.60
C HIS A 487 7.61 -6.68 9.44
N TYR A 488 7.90 -7.65 8.56
CA TYR A 488 9.24 -7.89 8.02
C TYR A 488 9.18 -8.08 6.50
N ASN A 489 10.14 -7.47 5.82
CA ASN A 489 10.13 -7.32 4.38
C ASN A 489 10.35 -8.65 3.64
N ALA A 490 9.86 -8.64 2.41
CA ALA A 490 10.36 -9.48 1.32
C ALA A 490 10.47 -8.65 0.03
N LEU A 491 11.10 -9.21 -0.99
CA LEU A 491 11.26 -8.59 -2.30
C LEU A 491 10.43 -9.31 -3.36
N PRO A 492 10.02 -8.63 -4.43
CA PRO A 492 9.48 -9.28 -5.61
C PRO A 492 10.55 -10.14 -6.31
N ASP A 493 10.16 -11.07 -7.19
CA ASP A 493 11.05 -12.04 -7.87
C ASP A 493 12.32 -11.46 -8.51
N TYR A 494 12.23 -10.24 -9.04
CA TYR A 494 13.35 -9.51 -9.64
C TYR A 494 14.27 -8.83 -8.61
N GLY A 495 14.07 -9.05 -7.32
CA GLY A 495 14.88 -8.51 -6.24
C GLY A 495 16.24 -9.20 -6.09
N ASP A 496 17.02 -8.75 -5.11
CA ASP A 496 18.27 -9.37 -4.69
C ASP A 496 18.21 -9.64 -3.18
N ALA A 497 17.76 -10.84 -2.82
CA ALA A 497 17.48 -11.21 -1.44
C ALA A 497 18.73 -11.25 -0.54
N ILE A 498 19.90 -11.59 -1.10
CA ILE A 498 21.15 -11.68 -0.32
C ILE A 498 21.71 -10.29 -0.02
N ASN A 499 21.65 -9.37 -1.00
CA ASN A 499 22.26 -8.05 -0.88
C ASN A 499 21.31 -6.95 -0.42
N THR A 500 20.05 -7.29 -0.14
CA THR A 500 19.07 -6.35 0.43
C THR A 500 18.81 -6.73 1.87
N ALA A 501 18.98 -5.76 2.76
CA ALA A 501 18.80 -5.92 4.19
C ALA A 501 18.42 -4.59 4.85
N GLY A 502 17.93 -4.66 6.09
CA GLY A 502 17.79 -3.49 6.95
C GLY A 502 16.37 -3.11 7.32
N ILE A 503 16.29 -2.07 8.16
CA ILE A 503 15.03 -1.55 8.71
C ILE A 503 14.45 -0.51 7.75
N GLY A 504 13.15 -0.64 7.46
CA GLY A 504 12.39 0.30 6.65
C GLY A 504 11.16 0.84 7.39
N MET A 505 10.71 2.03 7.02
CA MET A 505 9.49 2.65 7.55
C MET A 505 8.59 3.15 6.42
N PHE A 506 7.29 2.97 6.58
CA PHE A 506 6.29 3.37 5.59
C PHE A 506 5.24 4.29 6.20
N TRP A 507 4.93 5.37 5.50
CA TRP A 507 3.95 6.38 5.90
C TRP A 507 3.09 6.82 4.70
N TYR A 508 1.98 7.49 4.97
CA TYR A 508 1.08 8.02 3.92
C TYR A 508 0.68 9.46 4.18
N HIS A 509 0.17 9.76 5.38
CA HIS A 509 -0.17 11.13 5.77
C HIS A 509 1.03 11.87 6.35
N THR A 510 1.14 13.16 6.06
CA THR A 510 2.24 14.02 6.54
C THR A 510 2.44 13.93 8.06
N GLN A 511 1.35 13.79 8.82
CA GLN A 511 1.37 13.66 10.28
C GLN A 511 2.16 12.45 10.82
N ALA A 512 2.46 11.45 9.98
CA ALA A 512 3.21 10.26 10.37
C ALA A 512 4.67 10.27 9.87
N HIS A 513 5.05 11.25 9.05
CA HIS A 513 6.37 11.29 8.41
C HIS A 513 7.50 11.43 9.43
N ASP A 514 7.41 12.41 10.32
CA ASP A 514 8.48 12.70 11.28
C ASP A 514 8.67 11.57 12.30
N LEU A 515 7.57 10.96 12.74
CA LEU A 515 7.60 9.72 13.54
C LEU A 515 8.32 8.59 12.79
N SER A 516 8.04 8.41 11.49
CA SER A 516 8.67 7.37 10.67
C SER A 516 10.17 7.59 10.53
N VAL A 517 10.60 8.82 10.24
CA VAL A 517 12.01 9.19 10.14
C VAL A 517 12.72 9.00 11.48
N PHE A 518 12.11 9.46 12.57
CA PHE A 518 12.67 9.31 13.91
C PHE A 518 12.88 7.84 14.27
N LEU A 519 11.82 7.01 14.21
CA LEU A 519 11.90 5.60 14.59
C LEU A 519 12.87 4.83 13.70
N HIS A 520 12.89 5.09 12.39
CA HIS A 520 13.86 4.50 11.47
C HIS A 520 15.30 4.75 11.95
N ASN A 521 15.67 6.03 12.10
CA ASN A 521 17.04 6.42 12.44
C ASN A 521 17.44 5.92 13.84
N TYR A 522 16.50 6.01 14.80
CA TYR A 522 16.69 5.51 16.15
C TYR A 522 17.04 4.01 16.15
N LEU A 523 16.23 3.19 15.48
CA LEU A 523 16.42 1.74 15.47
C LEU A 523 17.67 1.32 14.70
N VAL A 524 17.95 1.93 13.56
CA VAL A 524 19.17 1.72 12.77
C VAL A 524 20.42 1.94 13.64
N GLN A 525 20.46 3.07 14.35
CA GLN A 525 21.60 3.42 15.20
C GLN A 525 21.67 2.53 16.45
N LYS A 526 20.55 2.38 17.18
CA LYS A 526 20.47 1.65 18.45
C LYS A 526 20.82 0.17 18.30
N LEU A 527 20.36 -0.45 17.22
CA LEU A 527 20.53 -1.87 16.94
C LEU A 527 21.72 -2.16 16.01
N ARG A 528 22.39 -1.12 15.48
CA ARG A 528 23.48 -1.23 14.50
C ARG A 528 23.08 -2.08 13.29
N ARG A 529 21.87 -1.84 12.78
CA ARG A 529 21.31 -2.55 11.62
C ARG A 529 21.45 -1.71 10.35
N PRO A 530 21.49 -2.33 9.17
CA PRO A 530 21.44 -1.58 7.91
C PRO A 530 20.15 -0.74 7.82
N SER A 531 20.26 0.38 7.13
CA SER A 531 19.11 1.21 6.75
C SER A 531 18.56 0.71 5.42
N TYR A 532 17.26 0.44 5.36
CA TYR A 532 16.55 0.25 4.09
C TYR A 532 15.90 1.55 3.61
N GLY A 533 15.43 2.39 4.53
CA GLY A 533 14.96 3.74 4.24
C GLY A 533 13.54 4.04 4.74
N VAL A 534 13.07 5.25 4.42
CA VAL A 534 11.73 5.75 4.79
C VAL A 534 10.97 6.07 3.52
N PHE A 535 9.79 5.49 3.36
CA PHE A 535 9.05 5.49 2.10
C PHE A 535 7.62 6.00 2.29
N TRP A 536 7.18 6.87 1.38
CA TRP A 536 5.75 7.13 1.23
C TRP A 536 5.10 5.97 0.48
N ASN A 537 4.02 5.41 1.00
CA ASN A 537 3.32 4.31 0.34
C ASN A 537 1.83 4.21 0.74
N ASN A 538 1.00 3.85 -0.23
CA ASN A 538 -0.46 3.70 -0.12
C ASN A 538 -0.84 2.33 0.48
N LEU A 539 -0.32 2.03 1.66
CA LEU A 539 -0.57 0.79 2.41
C LEU A 539 -1.80 0.94 3.29
N ALA A 540 -2.56 -0.14 3.49
CA ALA A 540 -3.84 -0.04 4.17
C ALA A 540 -3.74 0.57 5.57
N LEU A 541 -2.71 0.20 6.32
CA LEU A 541 -2.47 0.61 7.69
C LEU A 541 -1.73 1.94 7.83
N THR A 542 -1.24 2.53 6.74
CA THR A 542 -0.67 3.90 6.77
C THR A 542 -1.73 4.97 6.44
N ARG A 543 -2.85 4.56 5.82
CA ARG A 543 -3.96 5.44 5.38
C ARG A 543 -4.90 5.98 6.46
N PRO A 544 -5.05 5.42 7.67
CA PRO A 544 -5.91 6.02 8.67
C PRO A 544 -5.47 7.46 8.99
N HIS A 545 -6.39 8.42 8.85
CA HIS A 545 -6.12 9.84 9.05
C HIS A 545 -6.38 10.30 10.48
N LYS A 546 -7.11 9.52 11.29
CA LYS A 546 -7.42 9.84 12.68
C LYS A 546 -6.24 9.72 13.66
N ALA A 547 -5.13 9.09 13.26
CA ALA A 547 -3.93 8.98 14.07
C ALA A 547 -2.68 8.90 13.17
N PRO A 548 -1.50 9.38 13.63
CA PRO A 548 -0.23 9.02 13.00
C PRO A 548 -0.08 7.50 12.94
N SER A 549 -0.04 6.97 11.72
CA SER A 549 -0.03 5.54 11.44
C SER A 549 1.19 5.17 10.61
N VAL A 550 2.04 4.29 11.14
CA VAL A 550 3.32 3.91 10.55
C VAL A 550 3.37 2.40 10.39
N LEU A 551 3.88 1.92 9.27
CA LEU A 551 4.20 0.52 9.08
C LEU A 551 5.72 0.34 9.16
N LEU A 552 6.14 -0.57 10.05
CA LEU A 552 7.53 -0.85 10.38
C LEU A 552 7.92 -2.15 9.70
N GLU A 553 8.94 -2.09 8.85
CA GLU A 553 9.58 -3.27 8.28
C GLU A 553 10.92 -3.51 8.99
N LEU A 554 10.97 -4.49 9.88
CA LEU A 554 12.04 -4.59 10.88
C LEU A 554 13.25 -5.45 10.44
N GLY A 555 13.34 -5.75 9.13
CA GLY A 555 14.34 -6.60 8.49
C GLY A 555 13.70 -7.42 7.36
N PHE A 556 14.48 -8.16 6.57
CA PHE A 556 13.98 -9.00 5.48
C PHE A 556 13.92 -10.47 5.88
N MET A 557 12.73 -11.06 5.90
CA MET A 557 12.53 -12.51 6.20
C MET A 557 13.31 -13.41 5.24
N ILE A 558 13.44 -12.96 3.98
CA ILE A 558 14.06 -13.71 2.90
C ILE A 558 15.58 -13.61 2.88
N ASN A 559 16.17 -12.68 3.62
CA ASN A 559 17.62 -12.54 3.68
C ASN A 559 18.19 -13.60 4.65
N PRO A 560 19.09 -14.50 4.21
CA PRO A 560 19.59 -15.61 5.02
C PRO A 560 20.22 -15.20 6.35
N VAL A 561 20.91 -14.05 6.37
CA VAL A 561 21.62 -13.54 7.56
C VAL A 561 20.67 -12.76 8.45
N GLU A 562 19.77 -11.96 7.88
CA GLU A 562 18.77 -11.27 8.70
C GLU A 562 17.81 -12.25 9.36
N PHE A 563 17.40 -13.31 8.66
CA PHE A 563 16.49 -14.31 9.22
C PHE A 563 17.01 -14.96 10.51
N GLU A 564 18.32 -15.20 10.62
CA GLU A 564 18.94 -15.71 11.86
C GLU A 564 18.79 -14.73 13.02
N TRP A 565 18.86 -13.43 12.75
CA TRP A 565 18.63 -12.38 13.74
C TRP A 565 17.13 -12.23 14.07
N ILE A 566 16.27 -12.22 13.06
CA ILE A 566 14.81 -12.06 13.17
C ILE A 566 14.19 -13.20 14.00
N SER A 567 14.65 -14.43 13.80
CA SER A 567 14.14 -15.62 14.50
C SER A 567 14.76 -15.84 15.88
N ASN A 568 15.78 -15.05 16.27
CA ASN A 568 16.46 -15.21 17.55
C ASN A 568 15.66 -14.58 18.72
N PRO A 569 15.22 -15.36 19.73
CA PRO A 569 14.41 -14.82 20.82
C PRO A 569 15.08 -13.73 21.67
N ARG A 570 16.42 -13.71 21.74
CA ARG A 570 17.16 -12.65 22.45
C ARG A 570 17.08 -11.33 21.67
N GLU A 571 17.27 -11.41 20.36
CA GLU A 571 17.23 -10.25 19.47
C GLU A 571 15.82 -9.67 19.35
N GLN A 572 14.79 -10.53 19.30
CA GLN A 572 13.39 -10.10 19.35
C GLN A 572 13.06 -9.28 20.62
N ARG A 573 13.58 -9.69 21.79
CA ARG A 573 13.43 -8.91 23.03
C ARG A 573 14.17 -7.58 22.99
N GLN A 574 15.39 -7.58 22.46
CA GLN A 574 16.19 -6.36 22.30
C GLN A 574 15.53 -5.38 21.34
N LEU A 575 14.99 -5.87 20.22
CA LEU A 575 14.23 -5.09 19.25
C LEU A 575 12.98 -4.48 19.88
N ALA A 576 12.16 -5.28 20.57
CA ALA A 576 10.96 -4.79 21.24
C ALA A 576 11.27 -3.69 22.28
N ASN A 577 12.32 -3.87 23.07
CA ASN A 577 12.77 -2.86 24.04
C ASN A 577 13.28 -1.58 23.35
N ALA A 578 14.04 -1.70 22.25
CA ALA A 578 14.50 -0.56 21.47
C ALA A 578 13.36 0.23 20.81
N ILE A 579 12.32 -0.45 20.31
CA ILE A 579 11.13 0.22 19.77
C ILE A 579 10.40 0.97 20.90
N ALA A 580 10.22 0.35 22.07
CA ALA A 580 9.58 1.00 23.22
C ALA A 580 10.36 2.23 23.72
N ASP A 581 11.70 2.16 23.74
CA ASP A 581 12.57 3.29 24.06
C ASP A 581 12.43 4.41 23.03
N GLY A 582 12.50 4.07 21.74
CA GLY A 582 12.33 5.05 20.66
C GLY A 582 10.99 5.77 20.71
N ILE A 583 9.89 5.06 20.95
CA ILE A 583 8.56 5.67 21.14
C ILE A 583 8.56 6.60 22.37
N THR A 584 9.18 6.19 23.46
CA THR A 584 9.27 6.99 24.69
C THR A 584 10.04 8.28 24.47
N GLU A 585 11.17 8.21 23.77
CA GLU A 585 11.98 9.37 23.43
C GLU A 585 11.22 10.30 22.46
N TRP A 586 10.61 9.75 21.40
CA TRP A 586 9.86 10.55 20.44
C TRP A 586 8.72 11.34 21.10
N ILE A 587 7.89 10.68 21.92
CA ILE A 587 6.78 11.35 22.63
C ILE A 587 7.29 12.48 23.53
N ALA A 588 8.50 12.37 24.09
CA ALA A 588 9.09 13.45 24.89
C ALA A 588 9.63 14.62 24.06
N THR A 589 9.89 14.43 22.76
CA THR A 589 10.38 15.49 21.86
C THR A 589 9.27 16.29 21.18
N VAL A 590 8.07 15.73 21.07
CA VAL A 590 6.89 16.36 20.44
C VAL A 590 5.91 16.97 21.47
N GLU A 591 6.34 16.98 22.74
CA GLU A 591 5.79 17.81 23.81
C GLU A 591 6.16 19.28 23.57
#